data_AF-A0A2N2H9L0-F1
#
_entry.id   AF-A0A2N2H9L0-F1
#
_cell.length_a   1.000
_cell.length_b   1.000
_cell.length_c   1.000
_cell.angle_alpha   90.00
_cell.angle_beta   90.00
_cell.angle_gamma   90.00
#
_symmetry.space_group_name_H-M   'P 1'
#
loop_
_entity.id
_entity.type
_entity.pdbx_description
1 polymer ?
#
loop_
_entity_poly.entity_id
_entity_poly.type
_entity_poly.pdbx_seq_one_letter_code
_entity_poly.pdbx_strand_id
1 'polypeptide(L)'
;MERRIGERRQRRQNGRIEPLAKGLGWFSIGLGVAEVAAPGKIAQLVGLGNQPGRRALLRFYGIREIAAGIGILSGRRTGGWMWGRVAGDVMDIATLGSVMSSDDTNRTRLATATAAVLGVTALDVYCGRELARTAPVNDRISFRKTIIINRPREETYSFWRDLKNLPRFMERIESVQVRSETLSHWRAKGPAGVNLEWDSEIIRDEPNSLIAWRSVEGAQMKTSGSVRFETATGGRGTLVTLEVEYSPPGGAIGATIAKLFGAEPGQQVENGLRRMKQILETGDIVRSEASIHHRMHAAQPPAELEERILGEGWRTHQLPAEHGRTFRGEEAL
;
A
#
# COMPACT_ATOMS: atom_id res chain seq x y z
N MET A 1 7.10 -0.45 -39.80
CA MET A 1 7.75 -1.77 -39.82
C MET A 1 8.15 -2.25 -38.41
N GLU A 2 8.67 -1.36 -37.56
CA GLU A 2 9.19 -1.67 -36.22
C GLU A 2 8.15 -2.18 -35.21
N ARG A 3 6.90 -1.68 -35.25
CA ARG A 3 5.80 -2.19 -34.39
C ARG A 3 5.53 -3.69 -34.58
N ARG A 4 5.58 -4.21 -35.83
CA ARG A 4 5.37 -5.64 -36.11
C ARG A 4 6.54 -6.53 -35.67
N ILE A 5 7.75 -5.97 -35.57
CA ILE A 5 8.95 -6.68 -35.09
C ILE A 5 8.91 -6.81 -33.57
N GLY A 6 8.47 -5.75 -32.87
CA GLY A 6 8.22 -5.78 -31.42
C GLY A 6 7.16 -6.81 -31.03
N GLU A 7 6.01 -6.80 -31.70
CA GLU A 7 4.91 -7.74 -31.43
C GLU A 7 5.30 -9.22 -31.66
N ARG A 8 6.11 -9.51 -32.69
CA ARG A 8 6.60 -10.86 -32.97
C ARG A 8 7.65 -11.34 -31.95
N ARG A 9 8.51 -10.44 -31.45
CA ARG A 9 9.44 -10.75 -30.34
C ARG A 9 8.68 -11.01 -29.04
N GLN A 10 7.68 -10.19 -28.74
CA GLN A 10 6.87 -10.29 -27.53
C GLN A 10 6.02 -11.57 -27.48
N ARG A 11 5.40 -11.98 -28.61
CA ARG A 11 4.70 -13.27 -28.72
C ARG A 11 5.63 -14.48 -28.56
N ARG A 12 6.87 -14.42 -29.07
CA ARG A 12 7.85 -15.50 -28.93
C ARG A 12 8.39 -15.64 -27.50
N GLN A 13 8.56 -14.54 -26.77
CA GLN A 13 9.01 -14.56 -25.39
C GLN A 13 7.91 -15.04 -24.43
N ASN A 14 6.66 -14.57 -24.58
CA ASN A 14 5.53 -15.08 -23.78
C ASN A 14 5.35 -16.59 -23.90
N GLY A 15 5.52 -17.14 -25.11
CA GLY A 15 5.40 -18.59 -25.36
C GLY A 15 6.45 -19.47 -24.68
N ARG A 16 7.59 -18.90 -24.24
CA ARG A 16 8.65 -19.64 -23.53
C ARG A 16 8.57 -19.53 -22.01
N ILE A 17 8.02 -18.44 -21.48
CA ILE A 17 8.03 -18.13 -20.05
C ILE A 17 6.81 -18.73 -19.34
N GLU A 18 5.66 -18.81 -20.02
CA GLU A 18 4.45 -19.38 -19.45
C GLU A 18 4.57 -20.87 -19.07
N PRO A 19 5.23 -21.72 -19.88
CA PRO A 19 5.53 -23.11 -19.48
C PRO A 19 6.48 -23.20 -18.30
N LEU A 20 7.49 -22.30 -18.21
CA LEU A 20 8.42 -22.25 -17.09
C LEU A 20 7.73 -21.84 -15.79
N ALA A 21 6.89 -20.81 -15.81
CA ALA A 21 6.10 -20.39 -14.65
C ALA A 21 5.15 -21.50 -14.18
N LYS A 22 4.48 -22.20 -15.10
CA LYS A 22 3.63 -23.36 -14.76
C LYS A 22 4.45 -24.52 -14.17
N GLY A 23 5.64 -24.78 -14.71
CA GLY A 23 6.57 -25.76 -14.15
C GLY A 23 6.99 -25.43 -12.72
N LEU A 24 7.30 -24.16 -12.46
CA LEU A 24 7.62 -23.66 -11.11
C LEU A 24 6.42 -23.75 -10.16
N GLY A 25 5.21 -23.48 -10.63
CA GLY A 25 3.98 -23.64 -9.84
C GLY A 25 3.77 -25.10 -9.39
N TRP A 26 4.00 -26.07 -10.27
CA TRP A 26 3.91 -27.50 -9.93
C TRP A 26 5.05 -27.96 -9.00
N PHE A 27 6.26 -27.44 -9.21
CA PHE A 27 7.40 -27.70 -8.33
C PHE A 27 7.13 -27.22 -6.90
N SER A 28 6.59 -26.00 -6.76
CA SER A 28 6.15 -25.38 -5.51
C SER A 28 5.15 -26.24 -4.74
N ILE A 29 4.12 -26.77 -5.43
CA ILE A 29 3.12 -27.65 -4.81
C ILE A 29 3.77 -28.96 -4.35
N GLY A 30 4.61 -29.57 -5.20
CA GLY A 30 5.28 -30.83 -4.87
C GLY A 30 6.19 -30.71 -3.65
N LEU A 31 7.00 -29.65 -3.59
CA LEU A 31 7.89 -29.38 -2.46
C LEU A 31 7.08 -29.11 -1.19
N GLY A 32 6.06 -28.25 -1.27
CA GLY A 32 5.27 -27.89 -0.11
C GLY A 32 4.45 -29.05 0.46
N VAL A 33 3.95 -29.95 -0.39
CA VAL A 33 3.32 -31.21 0.07
C VAL A 33 4.33 -32.10 0.79
N ALA A 34 5.56 -32.22 0.28
CA ALA A 34 6.60 -33.02 0.92
C ALA A 34 7.00 -32.46 2.31
N GLU A 35 7.09 -31.14 2.45
CA GLU A 35 7.37 -30.45 3.70
C GLU A 35 6.25 -30.57 4.74
N VAL A 36 4.98 -30.56 4.29
CA VAL A 36 3.82 -30.75 5.16
C VAL A 36 3.68 -32.20 5.61
N ALA A 37 3.79 -33.14 4.67
CA ALA A 37 3.54 -34.55 4.90
C ALA A 37 4.71 -35.26 5.60
N ALA A 38 5.96 -34.86 5.30
CA ALA A 38 7.16 -35.52 5.80
C ALA A 38 8.24 -34.54 6.31
N PRO A 39 7.92 -33.58 7.21
CA PRO A 39 8.85 -32.54 7.65
C PRO A 39 10.13 -33.11 8.28
N GLY A 40 10.05 -34.26 8.96
CA GLY A 40 11.22 -34.92 9.56
C GLY A 40 12.19 -35.48 8.52
N LYS A 41 11.68 -36.03 7.40
CA LYS A 41 12.52 -36.54 6.32
C LYS A 41 13.17 -35.40 5.55
N ILE A 42 12.45 -34.30 5.32
CA ILE A 42 12.99 -33.09 4.70
C ILE A 42 14.07 -32.46 5.58
N ALA A 43 13.84 -32.36 6.90
CA ALA A 43 14.85 -31.87 7.84
C ALA A 43 16.15 -32.68 7.77
N GLN A 44 16.07 -34.02 7.75
CA GLN A 44 17.24 -34.90 7.63
C GLN A 44 17.98 -34.76 6.29
N LEU A 45 17.23 -34.53 5.22
CA LEU A 45 17.77 -34.34 3.87
C LEU A 45 18.54 -33.02 3.75
N VAL A 46 17.98 -31.95 4.32
CA VAL A 46 18.61 -30.61 4.39
C VAL A 46 19.75 -30.59 5.42
N GLY A 47 19.77 -31.54 6.35
CA GLY A 47 20.79 -31.65 7.39
C GLY A 47 20.47 -30.89 8.68
N LEU A 48 19.21 -30.49 8.88
CA LEU A 48 18.74 -29.83 10.09
C LEU A 48 18.65 -30.82 11.26
N GLY A 49 19.33 -30.53 12.37
CA GLY A 49 19.22 -31.29 13.62
C GLY A 49 17.80 -31.30 14.22
N ASN A 50 17.54 -32.23 15.14
CA ASN A 50 16.21 -32.50 15.68
C ASN A 50 15.88 -31.57 16.87
N GLN A 51 15.46 -30.33 16.61
CA GLN A 51 15.05 -29.37 17.65
C GLN A 51 13.52 -29.15 17.71
N PRO A 52 12.97 -28.79 18.89
CA PRO A 52 11.57 -28.38 19.02
C PRO A 52 11.26 -27.20 18.09
N GLY A 53 10.10 -27.21 17.42
CA GLY A 53 9.65 -26.13 16.53
C GLY A 53 10.11 -26.20 15.07
N ARG A 54 11.23 -26.86 14.73
CA ARG A 54 11.71 -26.96 13.32
C ARG A 54 10.73 -27.67 12.39
N ARG A 55 10.01 -28.67 12.89
CA ARG A 55 8.94 -29.36 12.14
C ARG A 55 7.72 -28.47 11.89
N ALA A 56 7.40 -27.56 12.80
CA ALA A 56 6.32 -26.60 12.61
C ALA A 56 6.70 -25.52 11.59
N LEU A 57 7.96 -25.06 11.63
CA LEU A 57 8.51 -24.14 10.62
C LEU A 57 8.52 -24.75 9.22
N LEU A 58 8.99 -25.99 9.06
CA LEU A 58 8.96 -26.67 7.75
C LEU A 58 7.54 -26.86 7.23
N ARG A 59 6.57 -27.20 8.09
CA ARG A 59 5.16 -27.27 7.68
C ARG A 59 4.59 -25.91 7.25
N PHE A 60 5.00 -24.84 7.94
CA PHE A 60 4.62 -23.48 7.57
C PHE A 60 5.17 -23.09 6.19
N TYR A 61 6.45 -23.37 5.92
CA TYR A 61 7.04 -23.18 4.59
C TYR A 61 6.32 -24.03 3.53
N GLY A 62 5.99 -25.28 3.85
CA GLY A 62 5.29 -26.14 2.90
C GLY A 62 3.89 -25.66 2.55
N ILE A 63 3.13 -25.15 3.53
CA ILE A 63 1.82 -24.51 3.27
C ILE A 63 1.98 -23.27 2.37
N ARG A 64 3.01 -22.46 2.63
CA ARG A 64 3.32 -21.26 1.83
C ARG A 64 3.65 -21.63 0.38
N GLU A 65 4.48 -22.65 0.17
CA GLU A 65 4.86 -23.16 -1.14
C GLU A 65 3.65 -23.73 -1.91
N ILE A 66 2.73 -24.44 -1.25
CA ILE A 66 1.50 -24.90 -1.88
C ILE A 66 0.63 -23.70 -2.33
N ALA A 67 0.45 -22.71 -1.45
CA ALA A 67 -0.37 -21.53 -1.74
C ALA A 67 0.20 -20.71 -2.92
N ALA A 68 1.52 -20.51 -2.95
CA ALA A 68 2.20 -19.83 -4.05
C ALA A 68 2.05 -20.60 -5.37
N GLY A 69 2.20 -21.92 -5.36
CA GLY A 69 2.05 -22.77 -6.53
C GLY A 69 0.63 -22.79 -7.10
N ILE A 70 -0.38 -22.90 -6.24
CA ILE A 70 -1.80 -22.78 -6.63
C ILE A 70 -2.07 -21.40 -7.23
N GLY A 71 -1.53 -20.34 -6.62
CA GLY A 71 -1.64 -18.97 -7.11
C GLY A 71 -1.11 -18.80 -8.53
N ILE A 72 0.06 -19.37 -8.83
CA ILE A 72 0.68 -19.35 -10.17
C ILE A 72 -0.16 -20.11 -11.20
N LEU A 73 -0.62 -21.32 -10.85
CA LEU A 73 -1.39 -22.18 -11.75
C LEU A 73 -2.83 -21.67 -11.99
N SER A 74 -3.37 -20.85 -11.08
CA SER A 74 -4.68 -20.24 -11.24
C SER A 74 -4.76 -19.23 -12.39
N GLY A 75 -3.63 -18.79 -12.95
CA GLY A 75 -3.53 -17.81 -14.03
C GLY A 75 -3.96 -16.38 -13.64
N ARG A 76 -4.46 -16.18 -12.41
CA ARG A 76 -4.89 -14.87 -11.90
C ARG A 76 -3.70 -14.20 -11.19
N ARG A 77 -3.14 -13.15 -11.79
CA ARG A 77 -1.99 -12.38 -11.26
C ARG A 77 -0.72 -13.23 -11.04
N THR A 78 -0.35 -14.08 -11.99
CA THR A 78 0.83 -14.95 -11.93
C THR A 78 2.11 -14.21 -11.50
N GLY A 79 2.33 -12.98 -11.97
CA GLY A 79 3.48 -12.16 -11.56
C GLY A 79 3.53 -11.81 -10.06
N GLY A 80 2.38 -11.58 -9.41
CA GLY A 80 2.33 -11.29 -7.98
C GLY A 80 2.68 -12.50 -7.12
N TRP A 81 2.19 -13.68 -7.53
CA TRP A 81 2.51 -14.95 -6.86
C TRP A 81 3.97 -15.38 -7.05
N MET A 82 4.56 -15.10 -8.22
CA MET A 82 6.00 -15.31 -8.45
C MET A 82 6.88 -14.47 -7.52
N TRP A 83 6.54 -13.20 -7.27
CA TRP A 83 7.29 -12.38 -6.30
C TRP A 83 7.06 -12.79 -4.85
N GLY A 84 5.88 -13.35 -4.53
CA GLY A 84 5.63 -14.01 -3.25
C GLY A 84 6.58 -15.20 -3.01
N ARG A 85 6.97 -15.94 -4.07
CA ARG A 85 7.99 -16.99 -3.98
C ARG A 85 9.38 -16.43 -3.70
N VAL A 86 9.79 -15.38 -4.42
CA VAL A 86 11.10 -14.73 -4.18
C VAL A 86 11.21 -14.23 -2.73
N ALA A 87 10.16 -13.62 -2.19
CA ALA A 87 10.14 -13.21 -0.78
C ALA A 87 10.17 -14.42 0.19
N GLY A 88 9.55 -15.52 -0.22
CA GLY A 88 9.64 -16.83 0.42
C GLY A 88 11.06 -17.35 0.53
N ASP A 89 11.78 -17.41 -0.59
CA ASP A 89 13.16 -17.91 -0.63
C ASP A 89 14.11 -17.07 0.23
N VAL A 90 13.89 -15.76 0.35
CA VAL A 90 14.67 -14.90 1.26
C VAL A 90 14.51 -15.35 2.72
N MET A 91 13.29 -15.73 3.12
CA MET A 91 13.05 -16.28 4.45
C MET A 91 13.71 -17.66 4.63
N ASP A 92 13.65 -18.51 3.60
CA ASP A 92 14.25 -19.84 3.64
C ASP A 92 15.79 -19.74 3.72
N ILE A 93 16.42 -18.84 2.96
CA ILE A 93 17.86 -18.53 3.01
C ILE A 93 18.25 -17.95 4.37
N ALA A 94 17.48 -17.00 4.92
CA ALA A 94 17.74 -16.44 6.24
C ALA A 94 17.70 -17.52 7.33
N THR A 95 16.75 -18.44 7.21
CA THR A 95 16.61 -19.58 8.12
C THR A 95 17.80 -20.51 7.99
N LEU A 96 18.14 -20.97 6.79
CA LEU A 96 19.30 -21.83 6.53
C LEU A 96 20.61 -21.18 7.00
N GLY A 97 20.80 -19.88 6.72
CA GLY A 97 21.95 -19.09 7.14
C GLY A 97 22.07 -18.97 8.66
N SER A 98 20.96 -18.84 9.37
CA SER A 98 20.96 -18.80 10.84
C SER A 98 21.37 -20.13 11.49
N VAL A 99 21.21 -21.26 10.78
CA VAL A 99 21.59 -22.60 11.28
C VAL A 99 22.99 -23.05 10.83
N MET A 100 23.64 -22.32 9.91
CA MET A 100 25.01 -22.62 9.44
C MET A 100 26.07 -22.49 10.55
N SER A 101 25.80 -21.68 11.57
CA SER A 101 26.67 -21.46 12.74
C SER A 101 26.47 -22.46 13.89
N SER A 102 25.52 -23.40 13.78
CA SER A 102 25.24 -24.39 14.83
C SER A 102 26.08 -25.66 14.69
N ASP A 103 26.56 -26.20 15.81
CA ASP A 103 27.41 -27.41 15.85
C ASP A 103 26.66 -28.73 15.57
N ASP A 104 25.32 -28.70 15.58
CA ASP A 104 24.43 -29.87 15.39
C ASP A 104 23.88 -29.99 13.95
N THR A 105 24.66 -29.59 12.95
CA THR A 105 24.21 -29.49 11.55
C THR A 105 25.23 -30.04 10.55
N ASN A 106 24.75 -30.76 9.53
CA ASN A 106 25.61 -31.21 8.43
C ASN A 106 25.86 -30.05 7.44
N ARG A 107 27.00 -29.37 7.58
CA ARG A 107 27.36 -28.18 6.79
C ARG A 107 27.35 -28.42 5.28
N THR A 108 27.72 -29.61 4.82
CA THR A 108 27.71 -29.96 3.38
C THR A 108 26.29 -30.04 2.83
N ARG A 109 25.38 -30.72 3.55
CA ARG A 109 23.97 -30.82 3.13
C ARG A 109 23.27 -29.46 3.19
N LEU A 110 23.60 -28.66 4.20
CA LEU A 110 23.07 -27.31 4.36
C LEU A 110 23.56 -26.39 3.23
N ALA A 111 24.84 -26.45 2.87
CA ALA A 111 25.39 -25.70 1.75
C ALA A 111 24.73 -26.09 0.42
N THR A 112 24.48 -27.38 0.19
CA THR A 112 23.75 -27.86 -1.00
C THR A 112 22.32 -27.35 -1.02
N ALA A 113 21.61 -27.38 0.12
CA ALA A 113 20.25 -26.85 0.22
C ALA A 113 20.22 -25.33 -0.05
N THR A 114 21.14 -24.56 0.54
CA THR A 114 21.26 -23.12 0.29
C THR A 114 21.54 -22.82 -1.19
N ALA A 115 22.43 -23.58 -1.84
CA ALA A 115 22.72 -23.41 -3.26
C ALA A 115 21.51 -23.74 -4.14
N ALA A 116 20.74 -24.78 -3.79
CA ALA A 116 19.50 -25.13 -4.49
C ALA A 116 18.44 -24.01 -4.37
N VAL A 117 18.23 -23.48 -3.16
CA VAL A 117 17.30 -22.35 -2.93
C VAL A 117 17.75 -21.13 -3.73
N LEU A 118 19.03 -20.74 -3.69
CA LEU A 118 19.56 -19.62 -4.47
C LEU A 118 19.35 -19.79 -5.99
N GLY A 119 19.48 -21.03 -6.50
CA GLY A 119 19.19 -21.34 -7.90
C GLY A 119 17.72 -21.14 -8.27
N VAL A 120 16.80 -21.60 -7.40
CA VAL A 120 15.35 -21.39 -7.56
C VAL A 120 15.01 -19.90 -7.47
N THR A 121 15.60 -19.16 -6.52
CA THR A 121 15.40 -17.71 -6.38
C THR A 121 15.83 -16.96 -7.63
N ALA A 122 16.98 -17.31 -8.23
CA ALA A 122 17.44 -16.68 -9.46
C ALA A 122 16.44 -16.91 -10.62
N LEU A 123 15.88 -18.11 -10.72
CA LEU A 123 14.88 -18.46 -11.71
C LEU A 123 13.53 -17.78 -11.46
N ASP A 124 13.12 -17.67 -10.20
CA ASP A 124 11.90 -16.98 -9.77
C ASP A 124 12.00 -15.47 -10.01
N VAL A 125 13.15 -14.86 -9.73
CA VAL A 125 13.46 -13.45 -10.07
C VAL A 125 13.46 -13.24 -11.59
N TYR A 126 14.07 -14.15 -12.35
CA TYR A 126 14.07 -14.08 -13.81
C TYR A 126 12.65 -14.13 -14.37
N CYS A 127 11.85 -15.11 -13.96
CA CYS A 127 10.47 -15.26 -14.40
C CYS A 127 9.59 -14.08 -13.92
N GLY A 128 9.74 -13.63 -12.68
CA GLY A 128 9.01 -12.49 -12.11
C GLY A 128 9.31 -11.17 -12.82
N ARG A 129 10.57 -10.91 -13.17
CA ARG A 129 10.97 -9.73 -13.96
C ARG A 129 10.41 -9.78 -15.37
N GLU A 130 10.40 -10.95 -16.00
CA GLU A 130 10.01 -11.06 -17.40
C GLU A 130 8.49 -11.12 -17.59
N LEU A 131 7.75 -11.68 -16.63
CA LEU A 131 6.30 -11.53 -16.53
C LEU A 131 5.89 -10.08 -16.26
N ALA A 132 6.67 -9.33 -15.47
CA ALA A 132 6.43 -7.89 -15.26
C ALA A 132 6.60 -7.06 -16.54
N ARG A 133 7.50 -7.48 -17.44
CA ARG A 133 7.71 -6.82 -18.75
C ARG A 133 6.63 -7.14 -19.79
N THR A 134 5.88 -8.22 -19.62
CA THR A 134 5.02 -8.80 -20.68
C THR A 134 3.53 -8.83 -20.35
N ALA A 135 3.12 -8.50 -19.13
CA ALA A 135 1.71 -8.42 -18.74
C ALA A 135 0.96 -7.33 -19.54
N PRO A 136 -0.20 -7.62 -20.16
CA PRO A 136 -1.07 -6.59 -20.72
C PRO A 136 -1.68 -5.78 -19.57
N VAL A 137 -1.23 -4.52 -19.52
CA VAL A 137 -1.47 -3.54 -18.47
C VAL A 137 -2.93 -3.09 -18.46
N ASN A 138 -3.65 -3.38 -17.37
CA ASN A 138 -4.60 -2.42 -16.80
C ASN A 138 -4.02 -1.92 -15.46
N ASP A 139 -2.76 -1.47 -15.51
CA ASP A 139 -1.94 -1.02 -14.36
C ASP A 139 -2.16 0.47 -14.06
N ARG A 140 -3.37 0.97 -14.30
CA ARG A 140 -3.73 2.36 -14.06
C ARG A 140 -4.62 2.40 -12.83
N ILE A 141 -4.09 2.96 -11.75
CA ILE A 141 -4.85 3.24 -10.54
C ILE A 141 -5.56 4.55 -10.79
N SER A 142 -6.90 4.51 -10.82
CA SER A 142 -7.73 5.70 -10.90
C SER A 142 -8.46 5.94 -9.59
N PHE A 143 -8.63 7.20 -9.23
CA PHE A 143 -9.50 7.60 -8.13
C PHE A 143 -10.18 8.93 -8.46
N ARG A 144 -11.39 9.09 -7.92
CA ARG A 144 -12.19 10.31 -7.99
C ARG A 144 -12.49 10.77 -6.56
N LYS A 145 -12.27 12.05 -6.27
CA LYS A 145 -12.65 12.68 -5.00
C LYS A 145 -13.35 14.01 -5.26
N THR A 146 -14.35 14.30 -4.46
CA THR A 146 -15.17 15.51 -4.60
C THR A 146 -15.30 16.20 -3.25
N ILE A 147 -15.16 17.51 -3.22
CA ILE A 147 -15.34 18.34 -2.02
C ILE A 147 -16.08 19.63 -2.37
N ILE A 148 -16.80 20.20 -1.41
CA ILE A 148 -17.38 21.54 -1.54
C ILE A 148 -16.50 22.54 -0.77
N ILE A 149 -16.10 23.61 -1.45
CA ILE A 149 -15.33 24.72 -0.89
C ILE A 149 -16.21 25.97 -0.93
N ASN A 150 -16.44 26.59 0.21
CA ASN A 150 -17.23 27.80 0.41
C ASN A 150 -16.47 29.06 -0.06
N ARG A 151 -16.08 29.05 -1.32
CA ARG A 151 -15.46 30.17 -2.04
C ARG A 151 -16.00 30.27 -3.46
N PRO A 152 -15.95 31.47 -4.07
CA PRO A 152 -16.29 31.66 -5.47
C PRO A 152 -15.48 30.73 -6.38
N ARG A 153 -16.10 30.32 -7.48
CA ARG A 153 -15.51 29.39 -8.45
C ARG A 153 -14.23 29.93 -9.07
N GLU A 154 -14.19 31.23 -9.33
CA GLU A 154 -13.03 31.94 -9.88
C GLU A 154 -11.83 31.91 -8.94
N GLU A 155 -12.05 32.18 -7.65
CA GLU A 155 -11.00 32.12 -6.63
C GLU A 155 -10.46 30.69 -6.48
N THR A 156 -11.36 29.70 -6.43
CA THR A 156 -11.01 28.28 -6.28
C THR A 156 -10.22 27.74 -7.48
N TYR A 157 -10.65 28.10 -8.70
CA TYR A 157 -9.96 27.75 -9.94
C TYR A 157 -8.58 28.41 -10.01
N SER A 158 -8.51 29.72 -9.74
CA SER A 158 -7.25 30.48 -9.81
C SER A 158 -6.21 29.97 -8.81
N PHE A 159 -6.65 29.61 -7.60
CA PHE A 159 -5.78 29.01 -6.59
C PHE A 159 -5.18 27.67 -7.05
N TRP A 160 -5.96 26.80 -7.70
CA TRP A 160 -5.45 25.55 -8.26
C TRP A 160 -4.54 25.79 -9.47
N ARG A 161 -4.93 26.72 -10.35
CA ARG A 161 -4.24 27.03 -11.61
C ARG A 161 -2.82 27.54 -11.39
N ASP A 162 -2.59 28.24 -10.28
CA ASP A 162 -1.25 28.49 -9.77
C ASP A 162 -0.68 27.22 -9.12
N LEU A 163 0.00 26.41 -9.94
CA LEU A 163 0.55 25.11 -9.55
C LEU A 163 1.55 25.22 -8.38
N LYS A 164 2.09 26.40 -8.08
CA LYS A 164 2.96 26.64 -6.92
C LYS A 164 2.21 26.44 -5.59
N ASN A 165 0.88 26.50 -5.60
CA ASN A 165 0.07 26.21 -4.43
C ASN A 165 -0.05 24.71 -4.13
N LEU A 166 0.15 23.82 -5.11
CA LEU A 166 -0.07 22.38 -4.92
C LEU A 166 0.73 21.78 -3.75
N PRO A 167 2.04 22.04 -3.57
CA PRO A 167 2.79 21.53 -2.43
C PRO A 167 2.24 21.97 -1.06
N ARG A 168 1.48 23.08 -0.99
CA ARG A 168 0.91 23.59 0.27
C ARG A 168 -0.19 22.68 0.82
N PHE A 169 -0.87 21.93 -0.04
CA PHE A 169 -1.98 21.06 0.37
C PHE A 169 -1.82 19.59 -0.07
N MET A 170 -1.01 19.30 -1.08
CA MET A 170 -0.71 17.94 -1.52
C MET A 170 0.61 17.45 -0.93
N GLU A 171 0.56 16.92 0.29
CA GLU A 171 1.71 16.54 1.13
C GLU A 171 2.82 15.70 0.46
N ARG A 172 2.48 14.87 -0.54
CA ARG A 172 3.50 14.06 -1.24
C ARG A 172 4.23 14.81 -2.33
N ILE A 173 3.69 15.91 -2.82
CA ILE A 173 4.32 16.79 -3.79
C ILE A 173 5.31 17.68 -3.02
N GLU A 174 6.59 17.50 -3.29
CA GLU A 174 7.64 18.32 -2.68
C GLU A 174 7.73 19.69 -3.35
N SER A 175 7.67 19.72 -4.68
CA SER A 175 7.77 20.96 -5.45
C SER A 175 7.14 20.83 -6.83
N VAL A 176 6.59 21.95 -7.33
CA VAL A 176 6.19 22.10 -8.73
C VAL A 176 6.84 23.36 -9.28
N GLN A 177 7.63 23.20 -10.34
CA GLN A 177 8.33 24.27 -11.04
C GLN A 177 7.66 24.50 -12.39
N VAL A 178 7.02 25.65 -12.56
CA VAL A 178 6.39 26.02 -13.83
C VAL A 178 7.48 26.41 -14.83
N ARG A 179 7.55 25.71 -15.98
CA ARG A 179 8.53 25.96 -17.04
C ARG A 179 7.95 26.79 -18.19
N SER A 180 6.65 26.67 -18.44
CA SER A 180 5.89 27.50 -19.40
C SER A 180 4.42 27.56 -18.98
N GLU A 181 3.55 28.17 -19.80
CA GLU A 181 2.11 28.25 -19.54
C GLU A 181 1.45 26.87 -19.31
N THR A 182 1.95 25.84 -19.99
CA THR A 182 1.41 24.48 -19.96
C THR A 182 2.38 23.45 -19.39
N LEU A 183 3.69 23.69 -19.42
CA LEU A 183 4.69 22.71 -18.97
C LEU A 183 5.18 23.00 -17.55
N SER A 184 5.27 21.94 -16.76
CA SER A 184 5.73 22.01 -15.36
C SER A 184 6.56 20.79 -14.99
N HIS A 185 7.55 20.98 -14.12
CA HIS A 185 8.39 19.94 -13.55
C HIS A 185 7.98 19.65 -12.11
N TRP A 186 7.76 18.38 -11.79
CA TRP A 186 7.19 17.94 -10.53
C TRP A 186 8.15 17.02 -9.81
N ARG A 187 8.19 17.15 -8.49
CA ARG A 187 8.93 16.28 -7.60
C ARG A 187 8.03 15.80 -6.46
N ALA A 188 8.04 14.51 -6.17
CA ALA A 188 7.24 13.91 -5.11
C ALA A 188 7.96 12.77 -4.39
N LYS A 189 7.57 12.54 -3.13
CA LYS A 189 7.99 11.36 -2.37
C LYS A 189 7.16 10.16 -2.76
N GLY A 190 7.80 9.14 -3.32
CA GLY A 190 7.25 7.82 -3.60
C GLY A 190 7.26 6.89 -2.38
N PRO A 191 6.71 5.67 -2.49
CA PRO A 191 6.82 4.65 -1.45
C PRO A 191 8.28 4.35 -1.09
N ALA A 192 8.54 3.94 0.16
CA ALA A 192 9.88 3.62 0.67
C ALA A 192 10.92 4.76 0.51
N GLY A 193 10.48 6.02 0.44
CA GLY A 193 11.36 7.18 0.34
C GLY A 193 11.98 7.40 -1.05
N VAL A 194 11.52 6.70 -2.09
CA VAL A 194 11.97 6.93 -3.46
C VAL A 194 11.57 8.33 -3.91
N ASN A 195 12.52 9.13 -4.38
CA ASN A 195 12.20 10.42 -5.00
C ASN A 195 11.75 10.21 -6.45
N LEU A 196 10.58 10.74 -6.78
CA LEU A 196 10.01 10.68 -8.12
C LEU A 196 10.03 12.07 -8.74
N GLU A 197 10.53 12.17 -9.96
CA GLU A 197 10.59 13.40 -10.73
C GLU A 197 10.01 13.17 -12.13
N TRP A 198 9.14 14.06 -12.58
CA TRP A 198 8.55 14.00 -13.91
C TRP A 198 8.13 15.37 -14.41
N ASP A 199 8.05 15.51 -15.74
CA ASP A 199 7.45 16.67 -16.38
C ASP A 199 5.97 16.38 -16.70
N SER A 200 5.11 17.39 -16.55
CA SER A 200 3.68 17.32 -16.83
C SER A 200 3.23 18.52 -17.67
N GLU A 201 2.35 18.25 -18.63
CA GLU A 201 1.72 19.23 -19.50
C GLU A 201 0.23 19.38 -19.20
N ILE A 202 -0.27 20.62 -19.18
CA ILE A 202 -1.70 20.94 -19.19
C ILE A 202 -2.21 20.76 -20.62
N ILE A 203 -3.21 19.89 -20.78
CA ILE A 203 -3.82 19.56 -22.08
C ILE A 203 -5.16 20.25 -22.32
N ARG A 204 -5.83 20.67 -21.24
CA ARG A 204 -7.04 21.52 -21.28
C ARG A 204 -7.03 22.48 -20.12
N ASP A 205 -7.36 23.73 -20.42
CA ASP A 205 -7.43 24.82 -19.46
C ASP A 205 -8.65 25.68 -19.80
N GLU A 206 -9.78 25.37 -19.18
CA GLU A 206 -11.04 26.10 -19.34
C GLU A 206 -11.27 26.96 -18.09
N PRO A 207 -11.18 28.29 -18.20
CA PRO A 207 -11.32 29.20 -17.08
C PRO A 207 -12.54 28.89 -16.22
N ASN A 208 -12.33 28.78 -14.91
CA ASN A 208 -13.37 28.55 -13.91
C ASN A 208 -14.15 27.22 -14.07
N SER A 209 -13.69 26.28 -14.91
CA SER A 209 -14.43 25.06 -15.25
C SER A 209 -13.59 23.80 -15.13
N LEU A 210 -12.45 23.74 -15.83
CA LEU A 210 -11.69 22.49 -15.99
C LEU A 210 -10.21 22.77 -16.17
N ILE A 211 -9.37 22.02 -15.46
CA ILE A 211 -7.95 21.88 -15.78
C ILE A 211 -7.67 20.39 -15.94
N ALA A 212 -7.11 19.98 -17.08
CA ALA A 212 -6.68 18.60 -17.31
C ALA A 212 -5.21 18.57 -17.70
N TRP A 213 -4.49 17.56 -17.22
CA TRP A 213 -3.06 17.42 -17.43
C TRP A 213 -2.67 15.96 -17.70
N ARG A 214 -1.49 15.78 -18.27
CA ARG A 214 -0.81 14.48 -18.37
C ARG A 214 0.70 14.65 -18.26
N SER A 215 1.38 13.62 -17.77
CA SER A 215 2.83 13.49 -17.84
C SER A 215 3.27 13.45 -19.30
N VAL A 216 4.41 14.07 -19.62
CA VAL A 216 5.01 14.00 -20.97
C VAL A 216 5.49 12.59 -21.30
N GLU A 217 5.70 12.31 -22.59
CA GLU A 217 6.20 11.01 -23.04
C GLU A 217 7.59 10.71 -22.44
N GLY A 218 7.79 9.47 -21.99
CA GLY A 218 9.04 9.04 -21.35
C GLY A 218 9.17 9.42 -19.86
N ALA A 219 8.19 10.10 -19.27
CA ALA A 219 8.18 10.42 -17.85
C ALA A 219 8.30 9.17 -16.95
N GLN A 220 9.06 9.28 -15.85
CA GLN A 220 9.24 8.21 -14.87
C GLN A 220 7.92 7.80 -14.21
N MET A 221 7.02 8.77 -14.01
CA MET A 221 5.67 8.54 -13.54
C MET A 221 4.67 8.88 -14.64
N LYS A 222 3.95 7.86 -15.13
CA LYS A 222 2.82 8.06 -16.04
C LYS A 222 1.59 8.47 -15.24
N THR A 223 1.19 9.72 -15.36
CA THR A 223 0.03 10.26 -14.65
C THR A 223 -0.80 11.11 -15.58
N SER A 224 -2.12 11.09 -15.40
CA SER A 224 -3.06 12.02 -16.02
C SER A 224 -4.13 12.35 -15.01
N GLY A 225 -4.74 13.52 -15.14
CA GLY A 225 -5.81 13.90 -14.24
C GLY A 225 -6.61 15.07 -14.76
N SER A 226 -7.70 15.33 -14.06
CA SER A 226 -8.49 16.54 -14.24
C SER A 226 -9.04 17.02 -12.91
N VAL A 227 -9.17 18.34 -12.79
CA VAL A 227 -9.94 18.99 -11.75
C VAL A 227 -11.06 19.78 -12.41
N ARG A 228 -12.29 19.56 -11.96
CA ARG A 228 -13.48 20.27 -12.40
C ARG A 228 -14.03 21.13 -11.29
N PHE A 229 -14.53 22.31 -11.66
CA PHE A 229 -15.07 23.32 -10.76
C PHE A 229 -16.50 23.64 -11.18
N GLU A 230 -17.46 23.26 -10.35
CA GLU A 230 -18.89 23.47 -10.59
C GLU A 230 -19.49 24.31 -9.46
N THR A 231 -20.59 25.01 -9.73
CA THR A 231 -21.32 25.70 -8.65
C THR A 231 -21.96 24.65 -7.74
N ALA A 232 -21.68 24.72 -6.43
CA ALA A 232 -22.30 23.82 -5.47
C ALA A 232 -23.78 24.17 -5.25
N THR A 233 -24.61 23.15 -5.05
CA THR A 233 -26.03 23.35 -4.75
C THR A 233 -26.25 24.07 -3.43
N GLY A 234 -27.30 24.90 -3.36
CA GLY A 234 -27.70 25.62 -2.14
C GLY A 234 -26.75 26.75 -1.73
N GLY A 235 -26.03 27.36 -2.68
CA GLY A 235 -25.17 28.52 -2.40
C GLY A 235 -23.92 28.19 -1.58
N ARG A 236 -23.50 26.93 -1.53
CA ARG A 236 -22.38 26.45 -0.69
C ARG A 236 -20.99 26.69 -1.29
N GLY A 237 -20.88 27.54 -2.30
CA GLY A 237 -19.64 27.83 -3.03
C GLY A 237 -19.42 26.91 -4.23
N THR A 238 -18.26 26.25 -4.29
CA THR A 238 -17.75 25.52 -5.45
C THR A 238 -17.61 24.03 -5.14
N LEU A 239 -18.19 23.18 -5.99
CA LEU A 239 -17.98 21.75 -6.01
C LEU A 239 -16.71 21.45 -6.82
N VAL A 240 -15.68 20.95 -6.16
CA VAL A 240 -14.39 20.59 -6.77
C VAL A 240 -14.33 19.08 -6.92
N THR A 241 -14.25 18.59 -8.17
CA THR A 241 -14.10 17.16 -8.48
C THR A 241 -12.73 16.89 -9.09
N LEU A 242 -11.91 16.13 -8.38
CA LEU A 242 -10.58 15.72 -8.79
C LEU A 242 -10.60 14.26 -9.24
N GLU A 243 -10.11 14.02 -10.45
CA GLU A 243 -9.87 12.70 -11.01
C GLU A 243 -8.39 12.57 -11.34
N VAL A 244 -7.77 11.48 -10.88
CA VAL A 244 -6.37 11.19 -11.19
C VAL A 244 -6.26 9.73 -11.57
N GLU A 245 -5.46 9.49 -12.58
CA GLU A 245 -5.09 8.17 -13.07
C GLU A 245 -3.56 8.11 -13.16
N TYR A 246 -2.95 7.11 -12.54
CA TYR A 246 -1.50 6.95 -12.59
C TYR A 246 -1.09 5.49 -12.67
N SER A 247 0.09 5.24 -13.21
CA SER A 247 0.73 3.92 -13.20
C SER A 247 1.92 3.93 -12.24
N PRO A 248 1.90 3.12 -11.17
CA PRO A 248 3.05 2.97 -10.30
C PRO A 248 4.29 2.52 -11.07
N PRO A 249 5.49 3.04 -10.76
CA PRO A 249 6.73 2.48 -11.29
C PRO A 249 6.82 1.00 -10.87
N GLY A 250 7.06 0.11 -11.84
CA GLY A 250 7.08 -1.35 -11.63
C GLY A 250 5.76 -2.08 -11.93
N GLY A 251 4.74 -1.41 -12.49
CA GLY A 251 3.49 -2.03 -12.97
C GLY A 251 2.62 -2.62 -11.85
N ALA A 252 1.76 -3.59 -12.17
CA ALA A 252 0.84 -4.25 -11.22
C ALA A 252 1.49 -4.78 -9.93
N ILE A 253 2.81 -5.03 -9.94
CA ILE A 253 3.61 -5.47 -8.79
C ILE A 253 3.83 -4.30 -7.80
N GLY A 254 4.06 -3.08 -8.31
CA GLY A 254 4.14 -1.86 -7.50
C GLY A 254 2.82 -1.52 -6.80
N ALA A 255 1.68 -1.83 -7.44
CA ALA A 255 0.35 -1.62 -6.85
C ALA A 255 0.03 -2.60 -5.69
N THR A 256 0.55 -3.83 -5.74
CA THR A 256 0.34 -4.84 -4.69
C THR A 256 1.26 -4.59 -3.50
N ILE A 257 2.49 -4.13 -3.75
CA ILE A 257 3.43 -3.64 -2.73
C ILE A 257 2.87 -2.37 -2.07
N ALA A 258 2.36 -1.40 -2.82
CA ALA A 258 1.76 -0.18 -2.26
C ALA A 258 0.58 -0.44 -1.30
N LYS A 259 -0.21 -1.50 -1.55
CA LYS A 259 -1.31 -1.92 -0.67
C LYS A 259 -0.83 -2.60 0.62
N LEU A 260 0.29 -3.32 0.60
CA LEU A 260 0.90 -3.92 1.79
C LEU A 260 1.66 -2.90 2.65
N PHE A 261 2.19 -1.83 2.03
CA PHE A 261 2.91 -0.74 2.71
C PHE A 261 2.04 0.50 3.02
N GLY A 262 0.72 0.36 3.01
CA GLY A 262 -0.20 1.28 3.71
C GLY A 262 -0.40 2.67 3.08
N ALA A 263 -0.11 2.89 1.81
CA ALA A 263 -0.41 4.16 1.15
C ALA A 263 -1.64 4.02 0.26
N GLU A 264 -2.85 4.16 0.81
CA GLU A 264 -4.06 4.28 -0.02
C GLU A 264 -4.04 5.65 -0.73
N PRO A 265 -3.81 5.71 -2.06
CA PRO A 265 -3.57 6.97 -2.78
C PRO A 265 -4.77 7.93 -2.70
N GLY A 266 -5.98 7.35 -2.71
CA GLY A 266 -7.21 8.11 -2.60
C GLY A 266 -7.34 8.87 -1.28
N GLN A 267 -6.87 8.31 -0.17
CA GLN A 267 -6.95 8.97 1.14
C GLN A 267 -6.00 10.17 1.23
N GLN A 268 -4.81 10.05 0.66
CA GLN A 268 -3.82 11.14 0.66
C GLN A 268 -4.32 12.34 -0.15
N VAL A 269 -4.94 12.08 -1.30
CA VAL A 269 -5.55 13.13 -2.11
C VAL A 269 -6.76 13.74 -1.43
N GLU A 270 -7.61 12.94 -0.80
CA GLU A 270 -8.75 13.47 -0.04
C GLU A 270 -8.29 14.39 1.10
N ASN A 271 -7.27 13.99 1.86
CA ASN A 271 -6.67 14.83 2.89
C ASN A 271 -6.11 16.13 2.28
N GLY A 272 -5.53 16.07 1.09
CA GLY A 272 -5.07 17.26 0.38
C GLY A 272 -6.19 18.20 -0.03
N LEU A 273 -7.30 17.69 -0.55
CA LEU A 273 -8.48 18.48 -0.86
C LEU A 273 -9.09 19.12 0.39
N ARG A 274 -9.09 18.43 1.54
CA ARG A 274 -9.52 19.00 2.83
C ARG A 274 -8.62 20.14 3.28
N ARG A 275 -7.29 20.02 3.11
CA ARG A 275 -6.35 21.13 3.39
C ARG A 275 -6.53 22.31 2.45
N MET A 276 -6.77 22.06 1.15
CA MET A 276 -7.12 23.12 0.20
C MET A 276 -8.38 23.87 0.64
N LYS A 277 -9.42 23.13 1.05
CA LYS A 277 -10.65 23.73 1.61
C LYS A 277 -10.33 24.63 2.81
N GLN A 278 -9.52 24.16 3.75
CA GLN A 278 -9.11 24.96 4.92
C GLN A 278 -8.38 26.25 4.52
N ILE A 279 -7.38 26.15 3.63
CA ILE A 279 -6.62 27.32 3.14
C ILE A 279 -7.55 28.34 2.50
N LEU A 280 -8.43 27.89 1.61
CA LEU A 280 -9.34 28.78 0.90
C LEU A 280 -10.41 29.36 1.82
N GLU A 281 -10.97 28.60 2.76
CA GLU A 281 -12.06 29.09 3.61
C GLU A 281 -11.56 29.96 4.75
N THR A 282 -10.41 29.63 5.34
CA THR A 282 -9.94 30.21 6.60
C THR A 282 -8.60 30.95 6.50
N GLY A 283 -7.87 30.81 5.40
CA GLY A 283 -6.53 31.40 5.22
C GLY A 283 -5.38 30.54 5.76
N ASP A 284 -5.66 29.59 6.66
CA ASP A 284 -4.66 28.75 7.32
C ASP A 284 -4.95 27.24 7.21
N ILE A 285 -3.93 26.41 7.41
CA ILE A 285 -4.09 24.97 7.62
C ILE A 285 -4.19 24.74 9.12
N VAL A 286 -5.36 24.33 9.62
CA VAL A 286 -5.50 23.93 11.02
C VAL A 286 -4.73 22.63 11.24
N ARG A 287 -3.49 22.73 11.72
CA ARG A 287 -2.76 21.60 12.30
C ARG A 287 -3.18 21.49 13.75
N SER A 288 -3.89 20.43 14.10
CA SER A 288 -4.11 20.11 15.51
C SER A 288 -2.81 19.57 16.09
N GLU A 289 -2.08 20.36 16.87
CA GLU A 289 -0.90 19.92 17.65
C GLU A 289 -1.29 19.08 18.88
N ALA A 290 -2.43 18.39 18.85
CA ALA A 290 -2.83 17.50 19.94
C ALA A 290 -2.14 16.13 19.80
N SER A 291 -0.81 16.08 19.96
CA SER A 291 -0.09 14.91 20.52
C SER A 291 1.41 15.20 20.69
N ILE A 292 1.77 16.09 21.61
CA ILE A 292 3.16 16.21 22.11
C ILE A 292 3.42 15.25 23.30
N HIS A 293 2.54 14.27 23.56
CA HIS A 293 2.72 13.30 24.63
C HIS A 293 2.82 11.87 24.09
N HIS A 294 4.01 11.27 24.25
CA HIS A 294 4.36 9.91 23.82
C HIS A 294 3.87 8.81 24.79
N ARG A 295 2.91 9.11 25.68
CA ARG A 295 2.32 8.12 26.60
C ARG A 295 0.81 8.34 26.67
N MET A 296 0.06 7.24 26.76
CA MET A 296 -1.34 7.29 27.19
C MET A 296 -1.37 7.85 28.61
N HIS A 297 -1.95 9.02 28.80
CA HIS A 297 -2.42 9.43 30.12
C HIS A 297 -3.84 8.89 30.30
N ALA A 298 -4.07 8.17 31.39
CA ALA A 298 -5.42 8.07 31.92
C ALA A 298 -5.90 9.50 32.22
N ALA A 299 -7.13 9.83 31.84
CA ALA A 299 -7.71 11.12 32.17
C ALA A 299 -7.65 11.33 33.68
N GLN A 300 -6.80 12.25 34.14
CA GLN A 300 -6.80 12.70 35.53
C GLN A 300 -7.84 13.83 35.63
N PRO A 301 -8.89 13.68 36.45
CA PRO A 301 -9.74 14.80 36.76
C PRO A 301 -8.92 15.90 37.45
N PRO A 302 -9.30 17.18 37.31
CA PRO A 302 -8.69 18.26 38.06
C PRO A 302 -8.67 17.94 39.56
N ALA A 303 -7.59 18.24 40.28
CA ALA A 303 -7.45 17.94 41.72
C ALA A 303 -8.61 18.50 42.57
N GLU A 304 -9.24 19.59 42.12
CA GLU A 304 -10.43 20.17 42.74
C GLU A 304 -11.66 19.24 42.74
N LEU A 305 -11.73 18.28 41.81
CA LEU A 305 -12.81 17.29 41.74
C LEU A 305 -12.62 16.16 42.78
N GLU A 306 -11.39 15.76 43.11
CA GLU A 306 -11.14 14.73 44.14
C GLU A 306 -11.50 15.23 45.54
N GLU A 307 -11.15 16.47 45.89
CA GLU A 307 -11.52 17.07 47.18
C GLU A 307 -13.04 17.23 47.33
N ARG A 308 -13.74 17.60 46.25
CA ARG A 308 -15.20 17.77 46.28
C ARG A 308 -15.94 16.42 46.32
N ILE A 309 -15.40 15.39 45.66
CA ILE A 309 -15.94 14.03 45.65
C ILE A 309 -15.67 13.31 46.98
N LEU A 310 -14.55 13.57 47.66
CA LEU A 310 -14.21 12.93 48.93
C LEU A 310 -14.71 13.70 50.17
N GLY A 311 -15.01 15.00 50.05
CA GLY A 311 -15.51 15.84 51.14
C GLY A 311 -17.03 15.86 51.31
N GLU A 312 -17.80 15.56 50.26
CA GLU A 312 -19.25 15.45 50.34
C GLU A 312 -19.64 13.99 50.58
N GLY A 313 -19.80 13.61 51.86
CA GLY A 313 -20.31 12.28 52.21
C GLY A 313 -21.59 11.94 51.44
N TRP A 314 -21.61 10.76 50.81
CA TRP A 314 -22.72 10.26 49.99
C TRP A 314 -24.06 10.40 50.72
N ARG A 315 -24.80 11.48 50.43
CA ARG A 315 -26.25 11.49 50.67
C ARG A 315 -26.88 10.72 49.54
N THR A 316 -27.26 9.48 49.83
CA THR A 316 -28.22 8.72 49.05
C THR A 316 -29.50 9.54 48.94
N HIS A 317 -29.69 10.25 47.83
CA HIS A 317 -31.01 10.73 47.46
C HIS A 317 -31.86 9.51 47.10
N GLN A 318 -32.65 9.04 48.06
CA GLN A 318 -33.80 8.18 47.78
C GLN A 318 -34.76 8.98 46.90
N LEU A 319 -34.84 8.61 45.63
CA LEU A 319 -35.93 9.04 44.76
C LEU A 319 -37.21 8.34 45.25
N PRO A 320 -38.31 9.07 45.52
CA PRO A 320 -39.57 8.43 45.87
C PRO A 320 -40.08 7.62 44.67
N ALA A 321 -40.32 6.33 44.89
CA ALA A 321 -40.93 5.45 43.91
C ALA A 321 -42.44 5.72 43.83
N GLU A 322 -42.87 6.63 42.96
CA GLU A 322 -44.28 6.71 42.59
C GLU A 322 -44.60 5.65 41.54
N HIS A 323 -45.09 4.51 42.05
CA HIS A 323 -45.86 3.42 41.41
C HIS A 323 -45.22 2.05 41.65
N GLY A 324 -45.86 1.31 42.54
CA GLY A 324 -45.34 0.10 43.16
C GLY A 324 -45.08 -1.05 42.20
N ARG A 325 -43.91 -1.64 42.35
CA ARG A 325 -43.70 -3.08 42.60
C ARG A 325 -42.23 -3.32 42.95
N THR A 326 -41.99 -3.80 44.16
CA THR A 326 -40.70 -4.35 44.61
C THR A 326 -40.43 -5.69 43.95
N PHE A 327 -39.22 -5.93 43.41
CA PHE A 327 -38.64 -7.28 43.42
C PHE A 327 -37.10 -7.26 43.49
N ARG A 328 -36.64 -7.66 44.69
CA ARG A 328 -35.43 -8.37 45.15
C ARG A 328 -34.35 -8.74 44.12
N GLY A 329 -33.09 -8.41 44.46
CA GLY A 329 -31.89 -9.00 43.85
C GLY A 329 -31.32 -10.16 44.67
N GLU A 330 -30.41 -10.92 44.04
CA GLU A 330 -29.35 -11.82 44.55
C GLU A 330 -28.79 -12.50 43.28
N GLU A 331 -27.49 -12.70 43.03
CA GLU A 331 -26.44 -13.17 43.91
C GLU A 331 -25.05 -12.61 43.55
N ALA A 332 -24.20 -12.59 44.57
CA ALA A 332 -22.78 -12.28 44.56
C ALA A 332 -21.93 -13.55 44.43
N LEU A 333 -20.67 -13.39 44.02
CA LEU A 333 -19.48 -13.71 44.82
C LEU A 333 -18.30 -12.85 44.32
#